data_AF-A0A0U3L354-F1
#
_entry.id   AF-A0A0U3L354-F1
#
_cell.length_a   1.000
_cell.length_b   1.000
_cell.length_c   1.000
_cell.angle_alpha   90.00
_cell.angle_beta   90.00
_cell.angle_gamma   90.00
#
_symmetry.space_group_name_H-M   'P 1'
#
loop_
_entity.id
_entity.type
_entity.pdbx_description
1 polymer ?
#
loop_
_entity_poly.entity_id
_entity_poly.type
_entity_poly.pdbx_seq_one_letter_code
_entity_poly.pdbx_strand_id
1 'polypeptide(L)'
;MRDITQECSIIGEELVAFIANRPFDIAYVEYIVSNQLTQTARWFKKDSVTTGTGPTIPRELERSACKAARTILEALNENSSHKAWGFNFVLDPNGSFRLEYIYDKPSWIDSDDDDEISEDALIGPKSDEERAAMAWLQSTTNNQTAAWNLGKEKSWNINTESGNIHWTFPDGSMRSASVQLIGTLQKENSEFRWAWSNPSVPEALRQAANTLRQWGKTRGLPEFLETKTTVDELRAWSWTALAAQLSNADGGYRVDTGNGTWLYLVFSNVRPI
;
A
#
# COMPACT_ATOMS: atom_id res chain seq x y z
N MET A 1 -11.42 -16.44 0.96
CA MET A 1 -12.44 -15.38 0.98
C MET A 1 -13.12 -15.44 2.33
N ARG A 2 -13.19 -14.31 3.05
CA ARG A 2 -13.89 -14.21 4.34
C ARG A 2 -15.38 -14.40 4.10
N ASP A 3 -16.10 -15.04 5.04
CA ASP A 3 -17.56 -14.97 5.04
C ASP A 3 -17.96 -13.55 5.45
N ILE A 4 -18.86 -12.93 4.68
CA ILE A 4 -19.38 -11.56 4.88
C ILE A 4 -20.91 -11.54 5.04
N THR A 5 -21.52 -12.69 5.30
CA THR A 5 -22.98 -12.84 5.35
C THR A 5 -23.61 -12.00 6.47
N GLN A 6 -22.94 -11.87 7.62
CA GLN A 6 -23.42 -11.08 8.74
C GLN A 6 -23.39 -9.57 8.43
N GLU A 7 -22.32 -9.10 7.80
CA GLU A 7 -22.12 -7.72 7.38
C GLU A 7 -23.19 -7.30 6.36
N CYS A 8 -23.46 -8.16 5.37
CA CYS A 8 -24.54 -7.95 4.40
C CYS A 8 -25.92 -7.89 5.07
N SER A 9 -26.19 -8.69 6.10
CA SER A 9 -27.46 -8.65 6.86
C SER A 9 -27.66 -7.31 7.55
N ILE A 10 -26.62 -6.77 8.20
CA ILE A 10 -26.68 -5.49 8.93
C ILE A 10 -26.97 -4.31 7.96
N ILE A 11 -26.36 -4.33 6.77
CA ILE A 11 -26.61 -3.32 5.72
C ILE A 11 -28.04 -3.48 5.15
N GLY A 12 -28.54 -4.71 5.01
CA GLY A 12 -29.95 -4.97 4.68
C GLY A 12 -30.93 -4.38 5.69
N GLU A 13 -30.66 -4.56 7.00
CA GLU A 13 -31.48 -4.00 8.09
C GLU A 13 -31.50 -2.47 8.08
N GLU A 14 -30.35 -1.83 7.84
CA GLU A 14 -30.24 -0.38 7.66
C GLU A 14 -31.11 0.11 6.50
N LEU A 15 -31.03 -0.55 5.35
CA LEU A 15 -31.82 -0.21 4.16
C LEU A 15 -33.32 -0.36 4.42
N VAL A 16 -33.73 -1.44 5.10
CA VAL A 16 -35.13 -1.66 5.51
C VAL A 16 -35.57 -0.58 6.51
N ALA A 17 -34.73 -0.18 7.47
CA ALA A 17 -35.03 0.89 8.40
C ALA A 17 -35.17 2.26 7.69
N PHE A 18 -34.33 2.53 6.68
CA PHE A 18 -34.43 3.72 5.84
C PHE A 18 -35.71 3.75 5.01
N ILE A 19 -36.09 2.63 4.39
CA ILE A 19 -37.32 2.54 3.59
C ILE A 19 -38.55 2.61 4.50
N ALA A 20 -38.49 1.97 5.67
CA ALA A 20 -39.62 1.68 6.54
C ALA A 20 -40.78 1.01 5.75
N ASN A 21 -42.03 1.38 6.01
CA ASN A 21 -43.21 0.78 5.37
C ASN A 21 -43.54 1.38 3.99
N ARG A 22 -42.55 1.93 3.27
CA ARG A 22 -42.77 2.59 1.97
C ARG A 22 -42.61 1.59 0.82
N PRO A 23 -43.47 1.61 -0.21
CA PRO A 23 -43.34 0.72 -1.35
C PRO A 23 -42.13 1.12 -2.20
N PHE A 24 -41.37 0.11 -2.66
CA PHE A 24 -40.22 0.26 -3.54
C PHE A 24 -40.14 -0.92 -4.51
N ASP A 25 -39.50 -0.69 -5.66
CA ASP A 25 -39.19 -1.72 -6.66
C ASP A 25 -37.73 -2.19 -6.54
N ILE A 26 -36.83 -1.28 -6.11
CA ILE A 26 -35.42 -1.55 -5.84
C ILE A 26 -34.85 -0.45 -4.92
N ALA A 27 -33.93 -0.81 -4.02
CA ALA A 27 -33.33 0.12 -3.07
C ALA A 27 -31.81 -0.02 -3.00
N TYR A 28 -31.14 1.05 -2.58
CA TYR A 28 -29.70 1.23 -2.66
C TYR A 28 -29.16 1.89 -1.40
N VAL A 29 -28.01 1.43 -0.93
CA VAL A 29 -27.09 2.24 -0.14
C VAL A 29 -25.71 2.20 -0.79
N GLU A 30 -25.21 3.38 -1.13
CA GLU A 30 -23.84 3.58 -1.54
C GLU A 30 -22.99 3.82 -0.30
N TYR A 31 -21.91 3.04 -0.21
CA TYR A 31 -20.86 3.21 0.77
C TYR A 31 -19.59 3.63 0.04
N ILE A 32 -19.11 4.84 0.32
CA ILE A 32 -17.75 5.27 -0.03
C ILE A 32 -16.95 5.27 1.27
N VAL A 33 -15.85 4.53 1.30
CA VAL A 33 -15.00 4.36 2.48
C VAL A 33 -13.60 4.91 2.18
N SER A 34 -13.29 6.02 2.86
CA SER A 34 -11.93 6.51 3.04
C SER A 34 -11.38 6.06 4.40
N ASN A 35 -10.15 6.44 4.74
CA ASN A 35 -9.57 6.16 6.05
C ASN A 35 -10.35 6.90 7.15
N GLN A 36 -10.59 8.19 6.96
CA GLN A 36 -11.30 9.03 7.94
C GLN A 36 -12.82 8.84 7.94
N LEU A 37 -13.43 8.76 6.76
CA LEU A 37 -14.88 8.86 6.62
C LEU A 37 -15.50 7.65 5.92
N THR A 38 -16.67 7.26 6.39
CA THR A 38 -17.63 6.49 5.60
C THR A 38 -18.72 7.47 5.16
N GLN A 39 -18.72 7.81 3.88
CA GLN A 39 -19.84 8.55 3.27
C GLN A 39 -20.89 7.53 2.85
N THR A 40 -22.13 7.79 3.25
CA THR A 40 -23.27 6.89 3.00
C THR A 40 -24.39 7.66 2.32
N ALA A 41 -24.83 7.22 1.14
CA ALA A 41 -25.98 7.76 0.45
C ALA A 41 -27.04 6.66 0.27
N ARG A 42 -28.31 6.96 0.60
CA ARG A 42 -29.39 5.97 0.62
C ARG A 42 -30.54 6.46 -0.27
N TRP A 43 -31.01 5.61 -1.17
CA TRP A 43 -32.18 5.92 -2.00
C TRP A 43 -32.91 4.65 -2.42
N PHE A 44 -34.18 4.81 -2.80
CA PHE A 44 -34.96 3.73 -3.41
C PHE A 44 -35.74 4.27 -4.61
N LYS A 45 -36.19 3.35 -5.47
CA LYS A 45 -37.01 3.67 -6.65
C LYS A 45 -38.38 3.02 -6.53
N LYS A 46 -39.41 3.75 -6.93
CA LYS A 46 -40.76 3.21 -7.17
C LYS A 46 -41.31 3.84 -8.45
N ASP A 47 -41.74 3.03 -9.41
CA ASP A 47 -42.32 3.47 -10.69
C ASP A 47 -41.42 4.49 -11.41
N SER A 48 -40.11 4.20 -11.45
CA SER A 48 -39.02 5.06 -11.93
C SER A 48 -38.74 6.35 -11.13
N VAL A 49 -39.57 6.71 -10.14
CA VAL A 49 -39.33 7.85 -9.23
C VAL A 49 -38.27 7.46 -8.20
N THR A 50 -37.21 8.27 -8.07
CA THR A 50 -36.14 8.06 -7.09
C THR A 50 -36.39 8.90 -5.83
N THR A 51 -36.33 8.27 -4.65
CA THR A 51 -36.49 8.91 -3.34
C THR A 51 -35.24 8.72 -2.49
N GLY A 52 -34.51 9.81 -2.23
CA GLY A 52 -33.30 9.83 -1.39
C GLY A 52 -33.52 10.30 0.06
N THR A 53 -34.77 10.54 0.47
CA THR A 53 -35.12 10.97 1.83
C THR A 53 -35.87 9.87 2.58
N GLY A 54 -35.76 9.86 3.91
CA GLY A 54 -36.40 8.84 4.74
C GLY A 54 -36.44 9.19 6.23
N PRO A 55 -37.10 8.36 7.05
CA PRO A 55 -37.00 8.43 8.50
C PRO A 55 -35.55 8.28 8.97
N THR A 56 -35.24 8.91 10.11
CA THR A 56 -33.94 8.76 10.78
C THR A 56 -33.72 7.32 11.23
N ILE A 57 -32.62 6.73 10.79
CA ILE A 57 -32.19 5.38 11.18
C ILE A 57 -31.66 5.43 12.63
N PRO A 58 -31.85 4.38 13.46
CA PRO A 58 -31.22 4.30 14.77
C PRO A 58 -29.69 4.42 14.67
N ARG A 59 -29.09 5.34 15.44
CA ARG A 59 -27.66 5.66 15.36
C ARG A 59 -26.73 4.45 15.53
N GLU A 60 -27.10 3.48 16.35
CA GLU A 60 -26.31 2.26 16.56
C GLU A 60 -26.42 1.27 15.38
N LEU A 61 -27.55 1.26 14.67
CA LEU A 61 -27.69 0.50 13.41
C LEU A 61 -26.84 1.15 12.32
N GLU A 62 -26.88 2.47 12.17
CA GLU A 62 -26.03 3.21 11.23
C GLU A 62 -24.53 3.00 11.52
N ARG A 63 -24.09 3.07 12.79
CA ARG A 63 -22.70 2.72 13.15
C ARG A 63 -22.34 1.28 12.78
N SER A 64 -23.26 0.33 13.03
CA SER A 64 -23.03 -1.08 12.74
C SER A 64 -22.92 -1.35 11.25
N ALA A 65 -23.75 -0.69 10.44
CA ALA A 65 -23.72 -0.77 8.98
C ALA A 65 -22.45 -0.13 8.38
N CYS A 66 -22.03 1.04 8.87
CA CYS A 66 -20.74 1.64 8.50
C CYS A 66 -19.54 0.76 8.89
N LYS A 67 -19.61 0.00 9.99
CA LYS A 67 -18.58 -0.98 10.36
C LYS A 67 -18.60 -2.19 9.43
N ALA A 68 -19.78 -2.73 9.15
CA ALA A 68 -19.97 -3.84 8.21
C ALA A 68 -19.44 -3.50 6.81
N ALA A 69 -19.71 -2.29 6.32
CA ALA A 69 -19.21 -1.82 5.03
C ALA A 69 -17.67 -1.72 4.96
N ARG A 70 -17.01 -1.28 6.04
CA ARG A 70 -15.54 -1.35 6.15
C ARG A 70 -15.04 -2.79 6.05
N THR A 71 -15.60 -3.71 6.84
CA THR A 71 -15.17 -5.12 6.85
C THR A 71 -15.39 -5.84 5.52
N ILE A 72 -16.45 -5.50 4.76
CA ILE A 72 -16.66 -5.99 3.38
C ILE A 72 -15.53 -5.51 2.46
N LEU A 73 -15.19 -4.22 2.49
CA LEU A 73 -14.14 -3.64 1.65
C LEU A 73 -12.72 -4.10 2.05
N GLU A 74 -12.47 -4.28 3.35
CA GLU A 74 -11.24 -4.91 3.86
C GLU A 74 -11.08 -6.32 3.28
N ALA A 75 -12.09 -7.19 3.44
CA ALA A 75 -12.05 -8.57 2.94
C ALA A 75 -11.91 -8.68 1.40
N LEU A 76 -12.47 -7.72 0.66
CA LEU A 76 -12.32 -7.60 -0.79
C LEU A 76 -10.90 -7.16 -1.17
N ASN A 77 -10.40 -6.09 -0.56
CA ASN A 77 -9.10 -5.50 -0.86
C ASN A 77 -7.93 -6.39 -0.40
N GLU A 78 -8.08 -7.17 0.68
CA GLU A 78 -7.15 -8.22 1.14
C GLU A 78 -6.78 -9.23 0.02
N ASN A 79 -7.66 -9.42 -0.97
CA ASN A 79 -7.54 -10.45 -2.01
C ASN A 79 -7.55 -9.87 -3.45
N SER A 80 -7.44 -8.54 -3.61
CA SER A 80 -7.59 -7.85 -4.90
C SER A 80 -6.35 -7.02 -5.26
N SER A 81 -5.96 -7.04 -6.54
CA SER A 81 -4.92 -6.14 -7.09
C SER A 81 -5.40 -4.69 -7.28
N HIS A 82 -6.70 -4.44 -7.10
CA HIS A 82 -7.33 -3.12 -7.25
C HIS A 82 -8.11 -2.76 -5.99
N LYS A 83 -7.80 -1.59 -5.41
CA LYS A 83 -8.55 -1.02 -4.28
C LYS A 83 -9.95 -0.62 -4.76
N ALA A 84 -10.98 -1.21 -4.16
CA ALA A 84 -12.32 -0.62 -4.19
C ALA A 84 -12.38 0.51 -3.15
N TRP A 85 -12.90 1.67 -3.57
CA TRP A 85 -13.19 2.83 -2.71
C TRP A 85 -14.58 2.77 -2.10
N GLY A 86 -15.43 1.87 -2.60
CA GLY A 86 -16.80 1.77 -2.16
C GLY A 86 -17.58 0.64 -2.82
N PHE A 87 -18.86 0.57 -2.51
CA PHE A 87 -19.82 -0.28 -3.20
C PHE A 87 -21.23 0.26 -3.08
N ASN A 88 -22.06 -0.06 -4.07
CA ASN A 88 -23.50 0.01 -3.96
C ASN A 88 -24.02 -1.35 -3.47
N PHE A 89 -24.65 -1.36 -2.29
CA PHE A 89 -25.48 -2.48 -1.85
C PHE A 89 -26.87 -2.27 -2.45
N VAL A 90 -27.33 -3.22 -3.25
CA VAL A 90 -28.63 -3.14 -3.93
C VAL A 90 -29.56 -4.22 -3.39
N LEU A 91 -30.74 -3.80 -2.94
CA LEU A 91 -31.76 -4.64 -2.29
C LEU A 91 -33.04 -4.67 -3.15
N ASP A 92 -33.50 -5.88 -3.47
CA ASP A 92 -34.78 -6.14 -4.13
C ASP A 92 -35.89 -6.40 -3.09
N PRO A 93 -37.18 -6.12 -3.39
CA PRO A 93 -38.29 -6.25 -2.44
C PRO A 93 -38.54 -7.67 -1.91
N ASN A 94 -37.96 -8.69 -2.55
CA ASN A 94 -38.02 -10.10 -2.10
C ASN A 94 -36.91 -10.47 -1.11
N GLY A 95 -36.04 -9.52 -0.71
CA GLY A 95 -34.91 -9.74 0.19
C GLY A 95 -33.62 -10.22 -0.50
N SER A 96 -33.63 -10.38 -1.83
CA SER A 96 -32.39 -10.63 -2.59
C SER A 96 -31.54 -9.37 -2.62
N PHE A 97 -30.22 -9.52 -2.62
CA PHE A 97 -29.30 -8.40 -2.71
C PHE A 97 -28.08 -8.72 -3.57
N ARG A 98 -27.35 -7.68 -3.95
CA ARG A 98 -26.05 -7.77 -4.63
C ARG A 98 -25.16 -6.58 -4.28
N LEU A 99 -23.85 -6.75 -4.48
CA LEU A 99 -22.83 -5.73 -4.30
C LEU A 99 -22.28 -5.30 -5.66
N GLU A 100 -22.28 -3.99 -5.93
CA GLU A 100 -21.72 -3.38 -7.14
C GLU A 100 -20.54 -2.49 -6.72
N TYR A 101 -19.30 -2.97 -6.89
CA TYR A 101 -18.09 -2.32 -6.37
C TYR A 101 -17.66 -1.07 -7.16
N ILE A 102 -17.14 -0.07 -6.45
CA ILE A 102 -16.67 1.22 -6.99
C ILE A 102 -15.14 1.25 -6.90
N TYR A 103 -14.47 1.25 -8.07
CA TYR A 103 -13.02 1.23 -8.18
C TYR A 103 -12.39 2.60 -8.52
N ASP A 104 -13.18 3.51 -9.10
CA ASP A 104 -12.74 4.88 -9.36
C ASP A 104 -12.67 5.67 -8.04
N LYS A 105 -11.56 6.37 -7.77
CA LYS A 105 -11.47 7.27 -6.60
C LYS A 105 -12.42 8.45 -6.80
N PRO A 106 -13.37 8.71 -5.89
CA PRO A 106 -14.23 9.90 -5.97
C PRO A 106 -13.41 11.19 -5.90
N SER A 107 -13.75 12.18 -6.74
CA SER A 107 -12.98 13.42 -6.90
C SER A 107 -13.05 14.38 -5.72
N TRP A 108 -13.95 14.12 -4.76
CA TRP A 108 -14.15 14.89 -3.53
C TRP A 108 -13.50 14.26 -2.30
N ILE A 109 -12.82 13.13 -2.46
CA ILE A 109 -11.84 12.67 -1.46
C ILE A 109 -10.53 13.34 -1.87
N ASP A 110 -10.19 14.45 -1.22
CA ASP A 110 -8.88 15.08 -1.40
C ASP A 110 -7.76 14.05 -1.11
N SER A 111 -6.56 14.28 -1.63
CA SER A 111 -5.42 13.39 -1.32
C SER A 111 -5.00 13.45 0.14
N ASP A 112 -5.43 14.49 0.85
CA ASP A 112 -4.90 14.96 2.12
C ASP A 112 -5.95 14.82 3.26
N ASP A 113 -7.24 14.68 2.91
CA ASP A 113 -8.36 14.40 3.85
C ASP A 113 -8.39 12.94 4.36
N ASP A 114 -7.33 12.17 4.10
CA ASP A 114 -7.12 10.81 4.61
C ASP A 114 -6.01 10.74 5.70
N ASP A 115 -5.50 11.89 6.18
CA ASP A 115 -4.34 12.01 7.08
C ASP A 115 -4.67 12.30 8.56
N GLU A 116 -3.93 11.60 9.46
CA GLU A 116 -3.97 11.60 10.94
C GLU A 116 -5.22 10.95 11.61
N ILE A 117 -5.13 9.99 12.55
CA ILE A 117 -4.01 9.15 13.04
C ILE A 117 -4.49 7.69 13.31
N SER A 118 -3.83 6.71 12.70
CA SER A 118 -3.33 5.50 13.38
C SER A 118 -2.04 5.08 12.67
N GLU A 119 -0.90 5.61 13.14
CA GLU A 119 0.43 5.61 12.49
C GLU A 119 1.08 4.22 12.22
N ASP A 120 0.36 3.11 12.40
CA ASP A 120 0.96 1.79 12.66
C ASP A 120 0.51 0.66 11.69
N ALA A 121 -0.15 0.96 10.55
CA ALA A 121 -0.79 -0.11 9.74
C ALA A 121 -0.77 -0.05 8.20
N LEU A 122 -0.50 1.08 7.53
CA LEU A 122 -0.38 1.12 6.05
C LEU A 122 0.72 2.10 5.62
N ILE A 123 1.87 1.57 5.22
CA ILE A 123 3.14 2.26 5.40
C ILE A 123 3.74 2.54 4.00
N GLY A 124 3.00 3.28 3.17
CA GLY A 124 3.40 3.61 1.79
C GLY A 124 4.40 4.78 1.65
N PRO A 125 4.67 5.26 0.41
CA PRO A 125 5.26 6.58 0.19
C PRO A 125 4.34 7.68 0.76
N LYS A 126 4.88 8.52 1.64
CA LYS A 126 4.22 9.60 2.41
C LYS A 126 4.35 10.99 1.76
N SER A 127 5.13 11.15 0.70
CA SER A 127 5.31 12.43 0.00
C SER A 127 5.27 12.26 -1.52
N ASP A 128 5.02 13.35 -2.25
CA ASP A 128 5.06 13.33 -3.72
C ASP A 128 6.45 12.98 -4.26
N GLU A 129 7.53 13.39 -3.60
CA GLU A 129 8.88 12.96 -3.99
C GLU A 129 9.07 11.46 -3.83
N GLU A 130 8.56 10.85 -2.76
CA GLU A 130 8.62 9.38 -2.60
C GLU A 130 7.69 8.65 -3.57
N ARG A 131 6.50 9.20 -3.87
CA ARG A 131 5.58 8.66 -4.90
C ARG A 131 6.24 8.70 -6.28
N ALA A 132 6.87 9.83 -6.64
CA ALA A 132 7.62 10.00 -7.88
C ALA A 132 8.86 9.08 -7.94
N ALA A 133 9.58 8.92 -6.82
CA ALA A 133 10.71 8.02 -6.71
C ALA A 133 10.30 6.56 -6.94
N MET A 134 9.19 6.12 -6.33
CA MET A 134 8.63 4.79 -6.52
C MET A 134 8.20 4.54 -7.97
N ALA A 135 7.52 5.49 -8.61
CA ALA A 135 7.13 5.40 -10.01
C ALA A 135 8.37 5.31 -10.94
N TRP A 136 9.39 6.11 -10.67
CA TRP A 136 10.67 6.05 -11.38
C TRP A 136 11.37 4.69 -11.17
N LEU A 137 11.44 4.19 -9.94
CA LEU A 137 12.10 2.91 -9.62
C LEU A 137 11.37 1.75 -10.31
N GLN A 138 10.03 1.74 -10.31
CA GLN A 138 9.24 0.72 -11.00
C GLN A 138 9.49 0.73 -12.51
N SER A 139 9.50 1.91 -13.15
CA SER A 139 9.80 2.04 -14.58
C SER A 139 11.23 1.58 -14.92
N THR A 140 12.20 2.00 -14.10
CA THR A 140 13.61 1.61 -14.23
C THR A 140 13.80 0.10 -14.06
N THR A 141 13.13 -0.50 -13.07
CA THR A 141 13.15 -1.96 -12.84
C THR A 141 12.57 -2.70 -14.04
N ASN A 142 11.40 -2.28 -14.55
CA ASN A 142 10.79 -2.89 -15.74
C ASN A 142 11.73 -2.85 -16.96
N ASN A 143 12.38 -1.71 -17.19
CA ASN A 143 13.36 -1.55 -18.27
C ASN A 143 14.59 -2.46 -18.09
N GLN A 144 15.06 -2.64 -16.85
CA GLN A 144 16.19 -3.51 -16.52
C GLN A 144 15.83 -5.01 -16.59
N THR A 145 14.62 -5.39 -16.19
CA THR A 145 14.07 -6.74 -16.40
C THR A 145 13.97 -7.06 -17.89
N ALA A 146 13.56 -6.10 -18.73
CA ALA A 146 13.51 -6.27 -20.18
C ALA A 146 14.92 -6.32 -20.82
N ALA A 147 15.84 -5.47 -20.39
CA ALA A 147 17.18 -5.35 -20.97
C ALA A 147 18.15 -6.46 -20.53
N TRP A 148 18.00 -7.01 -19.32
CA TRP A 148 18.93 -7.98 -18.76
C TRP A 148 18.37 -8.99 -17.76
N ASN A 149 17.05 -9.16 -17.68
CA ASN A 149 16.39 -10.15 -16.82
C ASN A 149 16.58 -9.93 -15.30
N LEU A 150 16.83 -8.70 -14.84
CA LEU A 150 16.74 -8.34 -13.41
C LEU A 150 15.42 -8.87 -12.81
N GLY A 151 15.50 -9.54 -11.65
CA GLY A 151 14.38 -10.21 -10.98
C GLY A 151 14.14 -11.65 -11.45
N LYS A 152 15.00 -12.19 -12.33
CA LYS A 152 14.97 -13.58 -12.82
C LYS A 152 16.31 -14.30 -12.66
N GLU A 153 17.23 -13.72 -11.88
CA GLU A 153 18.47 -14.35 -11.46
C GLU A 153 18.21 -15.72 -10.78
N LYS A 154 19.13 -16.66 -11.03
CA LYS A 154 19.17 -17.97 -10.36
C LYS A 154 19.76 -17.84 -8.96
N SER A 155 20.72 -16.94 -8.79
CA SER A 155 21.36 -16.64 -7.51
C SER A 155 22.02 -15.27 -7.55
N TRP A 156 22.25 -14.71 -6.36
CA TRP A 156 23.01 -13.49 -6.15
C TRP A 156 24.08 -13.71 -5.07
N ASN A 157 25.10 -12.88 -5.05
CA ASN A 157 26.11 -12.81 -3.99
C ASN A 157 26.50 -11.35 -3.75
N ILE A 158 26.54 -10.90 -2.50
CA ILE A 158 27.03 -9.57 -2.13
C ILE A 158 28.36 -9.73 -1.42
N ASN A 159 29.38 -9.08 -1.96
CA ASN A 159 30.65 -8.89 -1.28
C ASN A 159 30.60 -7.52 -0.57
N THR A 160 30.35 -7.54 0.73
CA THR A 160 30.21 -6.33 1.56
C THR A 160 31.53 -5.61 1.83
N GLU A 161 32.69 -6.28 1.67
CA GLU A 161 34.00 -5.65 1.81
C GLU A 161 34.34 -4.77 0.59
N SER A 162 34.06 -5.27 -0.62
CA SER A 162 34.30 -4.55 -1.88
C SER A 162 33.13 -3.68 -2.34
N GLY A 163 31.95 -3.83 -1.70
CA GLY A 163 30.74 -3.08 -2.03
C GLY A 163 30.14 -3.41 -3.39
N ASN A 164 30.19 -4.68 -3.80
CA ASN A 164 29.61 -5.13 -5.06
C ASN A 164 28.60 -6.27 -4.85
N ILE A 165 27.58 -6.29 -5.70
CA ILE A 165 26.70 -7.45 -5.92
C ILE A 165 27.09 -8.14 -7.22
N HIS A 166 26.88 -9.45 -7.24
CA HIS A 166 26.96 -10.31 -8.40
C HIS A 166 25.63 -11.05 -8.57
N TRP A 167 25.08 -11.03 -9.78
CA TRP A 167 23.91 -11.84 -10.16
C TRP A 167 24.34 -12.91 -11.16
N THR A 168 23.80 -14.11 -11.00
CA THR A 168 24.00 -15.25 -11.91
C THR A 168 22.65 -15.66 -12.47
N PHE A 169 22.51 -15.72 -13.79
CA PHE A 169 21.25 -16.02 -14.47
C PHE A 169 21.10 -17.50 -14.82
N PRO A 170 19.88 -17.98 -15.13
CA PRO A 170 19.64 -19.38 -15.51
C PRO A 170 20.42 -19.83 -16.77
N ASP A 171 20.76 -18.91 -17.66
CA ASP A 171 21.57 -19.15 -18.86
C ASP A 171 23.10 -19.19 -18.59
N GLY A 172 23.51 -18.96 -17.34
CA GLY A 172 24.92 -18.90 -16.93
C GLY A 172 25.58 -17.54 -17.12
N SER A 173 24.89 -16.54 -17.67
CA SER A 173 25.42 -15.17 -17.74
C SER A 173 25.53 -14.56 -16.34
N MET A 174 26.50 -13.67 -16.16
CA MET A 174 26.75 -12.99 -14.88
C MET A 174 26.82 -11.48 -15.05
N ARG A 175 26.39 -10.76 -14.01
CA ARG A 175 26.46 -9.30 -13.93
C ARG A 175 26.94 -8.85 -12.57
N SER A 176 27.58 -7.69 -12.53
CA SER A 176 28.01 -7.03 -11.32
C SER A 176 27.62 -5.56 -11.30
N ALA A 177 27.33 -5.04 -10.11
CA ALA A 177 27.13 -3.63 -9.84
C ALA A 177 27.73 -3.27 -8.47
N SER A 178 28.10 -2.00 -8.31
CA SER A 178 28.45 -1.47 -6.99
C SER A 178 27.16 -1.17 -6.21
N VAL A 179 27.16 -1.39 -4.90
CA VAL A 179 25.96 -1.27 -4.05
C VAL A 179 26.16 -0.34 -2.87
N GLN A 180 25.06 0.23 -2.40
CA GLN A 180 24.94 0.90 -1.11
C GLN A 180 23.74 0.30 -0.37
N LEU A 181 23.89 0.05 0.94
CA LEU A 181 22.80 -0.42 1.80
C LEU A 181 21.97 0.78 2.25
N ILE A 182 20.64 0.61 2.20
CA ILE A 182 19.67 1.59 2.71
C ILE A 182 19.26 1.20 4.13
N GLY A 183 18.94 -0.06 4.34
CA GLY A 183 18.64 -0.62 5.66
C GLY A 183 18.27 -2.10 5.60
N THR A 184 17.84 -2.62 6.74
CA THR A 184 17.52 -4.03 6.95
C THR A 184 16.15 -4.17 7.60
N LEU A 185 15.23 -4.93 7.00
CA LEU A 185 13.88 -5.17 7.52
C LEU A 185 13.78 -6.59 8.09
N GLN A 186 13.50 -6.70 9.39
CA GLN A 186 13.14 -7.97 10.02
C GLN A 186 11.65 -8.26 9.77
N LYS A 187 11.33 -9.39 9.12
CA LYS A 187 9.95 -9.74 8.74
C LYS A 187 9.04 -10.01 9.94
N GLU A 188 9.58 -10.58 11.01
CA GLU A 188 8.80 -11.08 12.16
C GLU A 188 8.14 -9.96 12.97
N ASN A 189 8.81 -8.81 13.10
CA ASN A 189 8.38 -7.67 13.91
C ASN A 189 8.29 -6.36 13.11
N SER A 190 8.43 -6.44 11.78
CA SER A 190 8.46 -5.27 10.88
C SER A 190 9.51 -4.21 11.25
N GLU A 191 10.57 -4.57 12.00
CA GLU A 191 11.61 -3.61 12.41
C GLU A 191 12.57 -3.33 11.24
N PHE A 192 12.48 -2.13 10.67
CA PHE A 192 13.48 -1.60 9.75
C PHE A 192 14.58 -0.88 10.52
N ARG A 193 15.84 -1.21 10.22
CA ARG A 193 17.02 -0.56 10.78
C ARG A 193 17.84 0.06 9.67
N TRP A 194 18.11 1.35 9.78
CA TRP A 194 18.87 2.10 8.78
C TRP A 194 20.32 1.62 8.68
N ALA A 195 20.86 1.58 7.47
CA ALA A 195 22.25 1.21 7.25
C ALA A 195 23.23 2.23 7.88
N TRP A 196 22.86 3.52 7.92
CA TRP A 196 23.68 4.55 8.57
C TRP A 196 23.84 4.31 10.07
N SER A 197 22.84 3.72 10.75
CA SER A 197 22.83 3.47 12.19
C SER A 197 23.40 2.10 12.57
N ASN A 198 23.45 1.15 11.63
CA ASN A 198 23.78 -0.26 11.87
C ASN A 198 25.30 -0.51 11.87
N PRO A 199 25.93 -0.85 13.03
CA PRO A 199 27.37 -1.09 13.11
C PRO A 199 27.87 -2.24 12.22
N SER A 200 27.01 -3.23 11.96
CA SER A 200 27.34 -4.42 11.14
C SER A 200 27.43 -4.13 9.64
N VAL A 201 27.00 -2.95 9.18
CA VAL A 201 27.17 -2.52 7.79
C VAL A 201 28.51 -1.79 7.65
N PRO A 202 29.43 -2.17 6.75
CA PRO A 202 30.67 -1.42 6.53
C PRO A 202 30.38 0.04 6.13
N GLU A 203 31.16 1.00 6.65
CA GLU A 203 30.91 2.43 6.47
C GLU A 203 30.84 2.84 4.98
N ALA A 204 31.68 2.23 4.14
CA ALA A 204 31.70 2.41 2.69
C ALA A 204 30.39 2.05 1.96
N LEU A 205 29.46 1.33 2.62
CA LEU A 205 28.15 0.97 2.06
C LEU A 205 27.01 1.85 2.58
N ARG A 206 27.30 2.81 3.48
CA ARG A 206 26.28 3.64 4.15
C ARG A 206 26.02 4.98 3.45
N GLN A 207 26.69 5.29 2.34
CA GLN A 207 26.64 6.63 1.74
C GLN A 207 25.22 7.02 1.30
N ALA A 208 24.51 6.14 0.58
CA ALA A 208 23.14 6.42 0.15
C ALA A 208 22.17 6.59 1.34
N ALA A 209 22.29 5.76 2.38
CA ALA A 209 21.52 5.92 3.61
C ALA A 209 21.85 7.23 4.37
N ASN A 210 23.12 7.65 4.36
CA ASN A 210 23.54 8.94 4.93
C ASN A 210 23.00 10.13 4.13
N THR A 211 22.98 10.06 2.79
CA THR A 211 22.36 11.09 1.93
C THR A 211 20.88 11.22 2.25
N LEU A 212 20.15 10.11 2.34
CA LEU A 212 18.73 10.10 2.67
C LEU A 212 18.46 10.62 4.10
N ARG A 213 19.30 10.26 5.07
CA ARG A 213 19.27 10.84 6.43
C ARG A 213 19.47 12.35 6.44
N GLN A 214 20.41 12.86 5.64
CA GLN A 214 20.65 14.31 5.52
C GLN A 214 19.45 15.02 4.89
N TRP A 215 18.83 14.43 3.86
CA TRP A 215 17.60 14.93 3.24
C TRP A 215 16.43 14.98 4.25
N GLY A 216 16.22 13.91 5.03
CA GLY A 216 15.21 13.91 6.08
C GLY A 216 15.49 14.96 7.16
N LYS A 217 16.77 15.14 7.53
CA LYS A 217 17.20 16.16 8.49
C LYS A 217 16.91 17.59 8.01
N THR A 218 17.17 17.92 6.75
CA THR A 218 16.91 19.28 6.22
C THR A 218 15.43 19.60 6.12
N ARG A 219 14.56 18.58 6.11
CA ARG A 219 13.09 18.68 6.08
C ARG A 219 12.41 18.49 7.44
N GLY A 220 13.17 18.19 8.50
CA GLY A 220 12.62 17.98 9.85
C GLY A 220 11.85 16.67 10.02
N LEU A 221 12.08 15.66 9.17
CA LEU A 221 11.34 14.39 9.16
C LEU A 221 11.97 13.36 10.13
N PRO A 222 11.32 13.01 11.26
CA PRO A 222 11.96 12.23 12.34
C PRO A 222 12.30 10.77 11.96
N GLU A 223 11.46 10.13 11.15
CA GLU A 223 11.58 8.71 10.75
C GLU A 223 12.91 8.38 10.02
N PHE A 224 13.56 9.37 9.41
CA PHE A 224 14.88 9.25 8.79
C PHE A 224 16.05 9.45 9.78
N LEU A 225 15.77 9.94 10.99
CA LEU A 225 16.73 10.29 12.04
C LEU A 225 16.75 9.29 13.19
N GLU A 226 15.66 8.57 13.40
CA GLU A 226 15.57 7.42 14.30
C GLU A 226 16.44 6.26 13.80
N THR A 227 17.05 5.50 14.70
CA THR A 227 17.99 4.43 14.29
C THR A 227 17.28 3.21 13.70
N LYS A 228 16.03 2.99 14.10
CA LYS A 228 15.15 1.90 13.71
C LYS A 228 13.69 2.33 13.89
N THR A 229 12.77 1.78 13.12
CA THR A 229 11.34 2.07 13.18
C THR A 229 10.52 0.91 12.58
N THR A 230 9.24 0.79 12.95
CA THR A 230 8.35 -0.30 12.51
C THR A 230 7.71 0.07 11.18
N VAL A 231 7.96 -0.70 10.11
CA VAL A 231 7.45 -0.42 8.77
C VAL A 231 7.21 -1.66 7.93
N ASP A 232 6.32 -1.56 6.94
CA ASP A 232 6.10 -2.62 5.96
C ASP A 232 7.15 -2.61 4.83
N GLU A 233 7.04 -3.58 3.91
CA GLU A 233 7.94 -3.68 2.75
C GLU A 233 7.78 -2.50 1.77
N LEU A 234 6.60 -1.89 1.66
CA LEU A 234 6.32 -0.77 0.77
C LEU A 234 7.00 0.51 1.26
N ARG A 235 7.09 0.73 2.58
CA ARG A 235 7.85 1.86 3.15
C ARG A 235 9.33 1.71 2.86
N ALA A 236 9.87 0.53 3.14
CA ALA A 236 11.27 0.21 2.89
C ALA A 236 11.63 0.39 1.40
N TRP A 237 10.71 0.04 0.49
CA TRP A 237 10.85 0.35 -0.94
C TRP A 237 10.78 1.84 -1.25
N SER A 238 9.86 2.61 -0.65
CA SER A 238 9.76 4.06 -0.86
C SER A 238 11.05 4.80 -0.49
N TRP A 239 11.66 4.43 0.65
CA TRP A 239 12.97 4.92 1.07
C TRP A 239 14.10 4.45 0.17
N THR A 240 14.06 3.22 -0.32
CA THR A 240 15.05 2.71 -1.28
C THR A 240 14.99 3.46 -2.61
N ALA A 241 13.79 3.75 -3.10
CA ALA A 241 13.56 4.52 -4.32
C ALA A 241 14.04 5.97 -4.17
N LEU A 242 13.71 6.62 -3.06
CA LEU A 242 14.15 7.99 -2.79
C LEU A 242 15.67 8.06 -2.60
N ALA A 243 16.28 7.10 -1.89
CA ALA A 243 17.75 7.00 -1.78
C ALA A 243 18.43 6.78 -3.13
N ALA A 244 17.82 5.99 -4.03
CA ALA A 244 18.33 5.75 -5.37
C ALA A 244 18.37 7.06 -6.18
N GLN A 245 17.27 7.84 -6.19
CA GLN A 245 17.24 9.13 -6.86
C GLN A 245 18.23 10.13 -6.25
N LEU A 246 18.23 10.29 -4.92
CA LEU A 246 19.14 11.23 -4.23
C LEU A 246 20.62 10.88 -4.40
N SER A 247 20.94 9.62 -4.71
CA SER A 247 22.31 9.14 -4.91
C SER A 247 22.69 8.95 -6.39
N ASN A 248 21.81 9.29 -7.34
CA ASN A 248 21.95 8.99 -8.77
C ASN A 248 22.30 7.51 -9.05
N ALA A 249 21.60 6.59 -8.37
CA ALA A 249 21.77 5.16 -8.56
C ALA A 249 21.05 4.65 -9.82
N ASP A 250 21.51 3.53 -10.39
CA ASP A 250 20.87 2.89 -11.55
C ASP A 250 19.56 2.18 -11.17
N GLY A 251 19.37 1.82 -9.90
CA GLY A 251 18.17 1.12 -9.45
C GLY A 251 18.23 0.67 -7.99
N GLY A 252 17.19 -0.05 -7.58
CA GLY A 252 17.02 -0.62 -6.24
C GLY A 252 16.84 -2.13 -6.29
N TYR A 253 17.33 -2.83 -5.27
CA TYR A 253 17.25 -4.29 -5.17
C TYR A 253 17.10 -4.71 -3.71
N ARG A 254 16.58 -5.92 -3.46
CA ARG A 254 16.55 -6.49 -2.11
C ARG A 254 17.00 -7.94 -2.11
N VAL A 255 17.57 -8.39 -0.99
CA VAL A 255 18.03 -9.78 -0.82
C VAL A 255 17.58 -10.36 0.50
N ASP A 256 17.16 -11.63 0.48
CA ASP A 256 16.79 -12.38 1.69
C ASP A 256 18.06 -12.97 2.30
N THR A 257 18.38 -12.62 3.55
CA THR A 257 19.54 -13.22 4.23
C THR A 257 19.26 -14.61 4.80
N GLY A 258 18.09 -15.20 4.52
CA GLY A 258 17.73 -16.57 4.88
C GLY A 258 17.34 -16.76 6.35
N ASN A 259 17.45 -15.70 7.16
CA ASN A 259 17.15 -15.65 8.58
C ASN A 259 15.95 -14.73 8.90
N GLY A 260 15.05 -14.52 7.94
CA GLY A 260 13.89 -13.65 8.11
C GLY A 260 14.18 -12.15 8.00
N THR A 261 15.39 -11.75 7.58
CA THR A 261 15.75 -10.34 7.31
C THR A 261 15.90 -10.09 5.81
N TRP A 262 15.34 -8.98 5.33
CA TRP A 262 15.64 -8.41 4.01
C TRP A 262 16.73 -7.34 4.14
N LEU A 263 17.72 -7.33 3.24
CA LEU A 263 18.56 -6.14 3.02
C LEU A 263 17.99 -5.34 1.85
N TYR A 264 17.81 -4.04 2.04
CA TYR A 264 17.41 -3.09 0.99
C TYR A 264 18.61 -2.33 0.47
N LEU A 265 18.75 -2.28 -0.85
CA LEU A 265 19.96 -1.87 -1.57
C LEU A 265 19.61 -0.90 -2.69
N VAL A 266 20.54 -0.01 -3.00
CA VAL A 266 20.61 0.66 -4.31
C VAL A 266 21.89 0.24 -5.02
N PHE A 267 21.85 0.17 -6.35
CA PHE A 267 22.98 -0.28 -7.16
C PHE A 267 23.31 0.68 -8.31
N SER A 268 24.57 0.69 -8.72
CA SER A 268 25.10 1.52 -9.81
C SER A 268 26.20 0.80 -10.59
N ASN A 269 26.46 1.25 -11.82
CA ASN A 269 27.50 0.73 -12.71
C ASN A 269 27.30 -0.76 -13.08
N VAL A 270 26.06 -1.12 -13.42
CA VAL A 270 25.70 -2.49 -13.85
C VAL A 270 26.49 -2.87 -15.11
N ARG A 271 27.25 -3.95 -15.03
CA ARG A 271 28.07 -4.48 -16.14
C ARG A 271 28.06 -6.01 -16.19
N PRO A 272 28.21 -6.65 -17.36
CA PRO A 272 28.52 -8.07 -17.43
C PRO A 272 29.90 -8.36 -16.86
N ILE A 273 30.11 -9.59 -16.36
CA ILE A 273 31.39 -10.11 -15.86
C ILE A 273 31.58 -11.57 -16.28
#